data_AF-A0A1U7YY39-F1
#
_entry.id   AF-A0A1U7YY39-F1
#
_cell.length_a   1.000
_cell.length_b   1.000
_cell.length_c   1.000
_cell.angle_alpha   90.00
_cell.angle_beta   90.00
_cell.angle_gamma   90.00
#
_symmetry.space_group_name_H-M   'P 1'
#
loop_
_entity.id
_entity.type
_entity.pdbx_description
1 polymer ?
#
loop_
_entity_poly.entity_id
_entity_poly.type
_entity_poly.pdbx_seq_one_letter_code
_entity_poly.pdbx_strand_id
1 'polypeptide(L)'
;MKTMKLIFTIAIATAVVISTLTIMTPAATKGKQEQQEEELPIAAYNGSETSPRDLSSSETLHHDQSIASRNKKVVSRFLAQNNNNNPKARAASSSQCNKDISVCLAEGRPGPSCCNNKCVNVTIDSNNCGACKNKCKYTEACCSGECVNLSFDKRHCGRCNNRCMPGGYCIYGMCDYA
;
A
#
# COMPACT_ATOMS: atom_id res chain seq x y z
N MET A 1 55.10 -9.34 -28.19
CA MET A 1 55.06 -7.92 -28.64
C MET A 1 54.20 -7.69 -29.90
N LYS A 2 54.55 -8.21 -31.09
CA LYS A 2 53.78 -7.97 -32.33
C LYS A 2 52.30 -8.38 -32.22
N THR A 3 52.01 -9.53 -31.61
CA THR A 3 50.65 -10.02 -31.33
C THR A 3 49.84 -9.11 -30.41
N MET A 4 50.43 -8.54 -29.37
CA MET A 4 49.74 -7.62 -28.46
C MET A 4 49.34 -6.32 -29.18
N LYS A 5 50.22 -5.77 -30.04
CA LYS A 5 49.88 -4.58 -30.86
C LYS A 5 48.71 -4.84 -31.81
N LEU A 6 48.59 -6.05 -32.36
CA LEU A 6 47.47 -6.46 -33.21
C LEU A 6 46.15 -6.52 -32.43
N ILE A 7 46.15 -7.07 -31.21
CA ILE A 7 44.95 -7.13 -30.36
C ILE A 7 44.47 -5.72 -29.98
N PHE A 8 45.39 -4.82 -29.58
CA PHE A 8 45.04 -3.44 -29.25
C PHE A 8 44.45 -2.67 -30.45
N THR A 9 45.01 -2.85 -31.66
CA THR A 9 44.48 -2.19 -32.87
C THR A 9 43.09 -2.69 -33.27
N ILE A 10 42.82 -3.99 -33.13
CA ILE A 10 41.49 -4.56 -33.36
C ILE A 10 40.46 -4.03 -32.35
N ALA A 11 40.81 -3.98 -31.06
CA ALA A 11 39.92 -3.50 -30.00
C ALA A 11 39.55 -2.01 -30.16
N ILE A 12 40.48 -1.17 -30.61
CA ILE A 12 40.22 0.24 -30.90
C ILE A 12 39.31 0.37 -32.14
N ALA A 13 39.56 -0.41 -33.19
CA ALA A 13 38.75 -0.36 -34.41
C ALA A 13 37.28 -0.76 -34.16
N THR A 14 37.04 -1.81 -33.37
CA THR A 14 35.65 -2.23 -33.06
C THR A 14 34.92 -1.22 -32.17
N ALA A 15 35.60 -0.59 -31.21
CA ALA A 15 35.01 0.45 -30.36
C ALA A 15 34.57 1.69 -31.16
N VAL A 16 35.37 2.11 -32.15
CA VAL A 16 35.02 3.24 -33.03
C VAL A 16 33.80 2.91 -33.90
N VAL A 17 33.74 1.71 -34.49
CA VAL A 17 32.60 1.28 -35.32
C VAL A 17 31.30 1.25 -34.50
N ILE A 18 31.30 0.65 -33.31
CA ILE A 18 30.13 0.59 -32.42
C ILE A 18 29.64 2.00 -32.05
N SER A 19 30.56 2.94 -31.81
CA SER A 19 30.23 4.33 -31.46
C SER A 19 29.56 5.11 -32.60
N THR A 20 29.80 4.73 -33.87
CA THR A 20 29.16 5.38 -35.03
C THR A 20 27.76 4.85 -35.34
N LEU A 21 27.42 3.65 -34.86
CA LEU A 21 26.14 2.98 -35.16
C LEU A 21 24.96 3.45 -34.28
N THR A 22 25.20 4.24 -33.23
CA THR A 22 24.18 4.68 -32.27
C THR A 22 23.54 6.04 -32.58
N ILE A 23 23.94 6.70 -33.68
CA ILE A 23 23.56 8.10 -33.99
C ILE A 23 22.24 8.22 -34.78
N MET A 24 21.62 7.11 -35.20
CA MET A 24 20.36 7.11 -35.96
C MET A 24 19.20 6.44 -35.21
N THR A 25 18.70 7.12 -34.17
CA THR A 25 17.31 6.92 -33.70
C THR A 25 16.56 8.25 -33.79
N PRO A 26 15.43 8.32 -34.53
CA PRO A 26 14.61 9.53 -34.55
C PRO A 26 13.88 9.69 -33.21
N ALA A 27 14.12 10.81 -32.53
CA ALA A 27 13.36 11.17 -31.34
C ALA A 27 11.90 11.40 -31.70
N ALA A 28 10.99 10.61 -31.12
CA ALA A 28 9.56 10.80 -31.29
C ALA A 28 9.15 12.18 -30.74
N THR A 29 8.56 13.00 -31.62
CA THR A 29 8.15 14.37 -31.32
C THR A 29 7.07 14.42 -30.24
N LYS A 30 7.23 15.31 -29.24
CA LYS A 30 6.16 15.66 -28.29
C LYS A 30 4.95 16.21 -29.05
N GLY A 31 3.84 15.47 -29.04
CA GLY A 31 2.54 16.02 -29.38
C GLY A 31 2.06 16.95 -28.28
N LYS A 32 1.84 18.23 -28.62
CA LYS A 32 1.18 19.21 -27.75
C LYS A 32 -0.33 19.02 -27.89
N GLN A 33 -1.02 18.61 -26.82
CA GLN A 33 -2.47 18.78 -26.72
C GLN A 33 -2.77 19.72 -25.56
N GLU A 34 -3.11 20.96 -25.90
CA GLU A 34 -3.83 21.87 -25.02
C GLU A 34 -5.30 21.43 -25.00
N GLN A 35 -5.81 21.00 -23.85
CA GLN A 35 -7.24 20.89 -23.60
C GLN A 35 -7.54 21.36 -22.17
N GLN A 36 -7.79 22.68 -22.11
CA GLN A 36 -8.88 23.34 -21.40
C GLN A 36 -9.16 22.92 -19.94
N GLU A 37 -8.84 23.87 -19.07
CA GLU A 37 -9.12 23.86 -17.63
C GLU A 37 -10.63 24.09 -17.41
N GLU A 38 -11.33 23.10 -16.86
CA GLU A 38 -12.67 23.28 -16.27
C GLU A 38 -12.51 23.23 -14.74
N GLU A 39 -12.52 24.41 -14.12
CA GLU A 39 -12.31 24.58 -12.69
C GLU A 39 -13.59 24.26 -11.92
N LEU A 40 -13.57 23.18 -11.12
CA LEU A 40 -14.63 22.84 -10.17
C LEU A 40 -14.06 22.93 -8.73
N PRO A 41 -14.48 23.91 -7.92
CA PRO A 41 -13.81 24.21 -6.66
C PRO A 41 -14.25 23.24 -5.55
N ILE A 42 -13.30 22.54 -4.94
CA ILE A 42 -13.56 21.75 -3.72
C ILE A 42 -12.59 22.16 -2.61
N ALA A 43 -13.20 22.58 -1.51
CA ALA A 43 -12.64 23.18 -0.30
C ALA A 43 -11.36 22.54 0.25
N ALA A 44 -10.52 23.41 0.85
CA ALA A 44 -9.37 23.02 1.65
C ALA A 44 -9.77 22.07 2.80
N TYR A 45 -9.27 20.84 2.78
CA TYR A 45 -9.38 19.93 3.91
C TYR A 45 -8.23 20.21 4.88
N ASN A 46 -8.51 21.01 5.91
CA ASN A 46 -7.56 21.28 6.99
C ASN A 46 -7.22 20.00 7.75
N GLY A 47 -5.94 19.81 8.04
CA GLY A 47 -5.48 18.66 8.83
C GLY A 47 -6.04 18.67 10.24
N SER A 48 -6.50 17.50 10.70
CA SER A 48 -6.81 17.24 12.11
C SER A 48 -5.81 16.22 12.62
N GLU A 49 -4.82 16.69 13.38
CA GLU A 49 -4.03 15.83 14.25
C GLU A 49 -4.92 15.39 15.42
N THR A 50 -5.11 14.09 15.60
CA THR A 50 -5.74 13.55 16.83
C THR A 50 -4.82 12.53 17.48
N SER A 51 -4.01 13.02 18.41
CA SER A 51 -3.30 12.19 19.38
C SER A 51 -4.30 11.47 20.31
N PRO A 52 -4.12 10.18 20.63
CA PRO A 52 -4.85 9.55 21.72
C PRO A 52 -4.45 10.19 23.05
N ARG A 53 -5.44 10.61 23.85
CA ARG A 53 -5.24 10.95 25.26
C ARG A 53 -5.83 9.86 26.15
N ASP A 54 -5.08 9.43 27.14
CA ASP A 54 -5.57 8.62 28.24
C ASP A 54 -6.62 9.36 29.08
N LEU A 55 -7.69 8.67 29.50
CA LEU A 55 -8.36 8.98 30.76
C LEU A 55 -9.15 7.78 31.34
N SER A 56 -8.67 7.25 32.46
CA SER A 56 -9.48 6.51 33.46
C SER A 56 -10.28 7.55 34.26
N SER A 57 -11.50 7.38 34.78
CA SER A 57 -12.19 6.27 35.47
C SER A 57 -13.74 6.53 35.41
N SER A 58 -14.68 5.90 36.13
CA SER A 58 -14.67 4.96 37.27
C SER A 58 -15.96 4.11 37.34
N GLU A 59 -16.22 3.50 38.50
CA GLU A 59 -17.27 2.51 38.79
C GLU A 59 -18.65 3.08 39.17
N THR A 60 -19.71 2.26 39.04
CA THR A 60 -20.78 2.22 40.05
C THR A 60 -21.41 0.83 40.13
N LEU A 61 -21.62 0.32 41.35
CA LEU A 61 -22.23 -0.97 41.65
C LEU A 61 -23.76 -0.88 41.66
N HIS A 62 -24.45 -1.90 41.15
CA HIS A 62 -25.73 -2.33 41.71
C HIS A 62 -25.84 -3.86 41.71
N HIS A 63 -26.11 -4.41 42.89
CA HIS A 63 -26.38 -5.80 43.15
C HIS A 63 -27.89 -5.95 43.38
N ASP A 64 -28.55 -6.84 42.65
CA ASP A 64 -29.82 -7.42 43.10
C ASP A 64 -29.86 -8.91 42.70
N GLN A 65 -30.36 -9.72 43.61
CA GLN A 65 -30.30 -11.17 43.57
C GLN A 65 -31.62 -11.74 44.07
N SER A 66 -32.51 -12.12 43.14
CA SER A 66 -33.71 -12.87 43.47
C SER A 66 -33.88 -14.10 42.58
N ILE A 67 -34.22 -15.23 43.22
CA ILE A 67 -34.34 -16.54 42.58
C ILE A 67 -35.78 -16.79 42.17
N ALA A 68 -36.03 -17.06 40.89
CA ALA A 68 -37.26 -17.69 40.42
C ALA A 68 -36.96 -18.66 39.26
N SER A 69 -37.10 -19.96 39.53
CA SER A 69 -36.85 -21.03 38.57
C SER A 69 -37.81 -20.97 37.37
N ARG A 70 -37.27 -21.03 36.14
CA ARG A 70 -37.97 -21.61 34.98
C ARG A 70 -37.06 -22.60 34.26
N ASN A 71 -37.46 -23.86 34.33
CA ASN A 71 -36.80 -25.02 33.74
C ASN A 71 -36.88 -25.05 32.20
N LYS A 72 -35.90 -25.74 31.58
CA LYS A 72 -35.85 -26.19 30.15
C LYS A 72 -35.80 -25.06 29.10
N LYS A 73 -34.79 -25.00 28.21
CA LYS A 73 -34.18 -26.09 27.43
C LYS A 73 -32.74 -25.77 27.04
N VAL A 74 -31.85 -26.74 27.15
CA VAL A 74 -30.62 -26.78 26.34
C VAL A 74 -31.04 -27.06 24.90
N VAL A 75 -31.20 -26.01 24.09
CA VAL A 75 -31.31 -26.15 22.64
C VAL A 75 -29.90 -26.06 22.09
N SER A 76 -29.35 -27.22 21.71
CA SER A 76 -28.19 -27.25 20.82
C SER A 76 -28.56 -26.49 19.55
N ARG A 77 -28.06 -25.26 19.40
CA ARG A 77 -28.32 -24.43 18.22
C ARG A 77 -27.40 -24.83 17.07
N PHE A 78 -27.61 -26.07 16.60
CA PHE A 78 -27.39 -26.44 15.20
C PHE A 78 -28.40 -25.68 14.33
N LEU A 79 -28.21 -24.38 14.20
CA LEU A 79 -28.91 -23.54 13.23
C LEU A 79 -27.97 -23.30 12.06
N ALA A 80 -28.15 -24.09 11.01
CA ALA A 80 -27.62 -23.77 9.70
C ALA A 80 -28.25 -22.47 9.21
N GLN A 81 -27.59 -21.33 9.43
CA GLN A 81 -28.06 -20.02 9.00
C GLN A 81 -27.44 -19.62 7.66
N ASN A 82 -27.87 -20.27 6.59
CA ASN A 82 -27.72 -19.74 5.23
C ASN A 82 -28.76 -18.63 5.00
N ASN A 83 -28.61 -17.51 5.72
CA ASN A 83 -29.49 -16.34 5.65
C ASN A 83 -28.81 -15.16 4.94
N ASN A 84 -28.49 -15.35 3.66
CA ASN A 84 -27.92 -14.31 2.78
C ASN A 84 -28.85 -13.10 2.52
N ASN A 85 -30.03 -13.08 3.16
CA ASN A 85 -31.10 -12.09 2.95
C ASN A 85 -31.36 -11.19 4.17
N ASN A 86 -30.62 -11.31 5.27
CA ASN A 86 -30.70 -10.33 6.36
C ASN A 86 -29.94 -9.04 5.97
N PRO A 87 -30.57 -7.85 5.91
CA PRO A 87 -29.87 -6.60 5.58
C PRO A 87 -28.70 -6.28 6.52
N LYS A 88 -28.81 -6.66 7.80
CA LYS A 88 -27.75 -6.50 8.81
C LYS A 88 -26.57 -7.46 8.60
N ALA A 89 -26.82 -8.62 7.97
CA ALA A 89 -25.75 -9.52 7.51
C ALA A 89 -25.15 -9.06 6.18
N ARG A 90 -25.93 -8.41 5.30
CA ARG A 90 -25.44 -7.85 4.02
C ARG A 90 -24.49 -6.67 4.20
N ALA A 91 -24.69 -5.85 5.24
CA ALA A 91 -23.69 -4.85 5.64
C ALA A 91 -22.33 -5.50 5.98
N ALA A 92 -22.36 -6.63 6.71
CA ALA A 92 -21.18 -7.43 7.06
C ALA A 92 -20.64 -8.30 5.90
N SER A 93 -21.43 -8.54 4.84
CA SER A 93 -20.98 -9.20 3.62
C SER A 93 -20.40 -8.22 2.59
N SER A 94 -20.62 -6.90 2.74
CA SER A 94 -20.04 -5.91 1.82
C SER A 94 -18.52 -5.78 1.96
N SER A 95 -17.97 -6.09 3.14
CA SER A 95 -16.53 -6.16 3.40
C SER A 95 -15.93 -7.55 3.14
N GLN A 96 -16.74 -8.54 2.75
CA GLN A 96 -16.31 -9.92 2.50
C GLN A 96 -16.37 -10.27 1.02
N CYS A 97 -15.20 -10.38 0.40
CA CYS A 97 -15.06 -10.64 -1.03
C CYS A 97 -15.15 -12.12 -1.43
N ASN A 98 -14.91 -13.08 -0.53
CA ASN A 98 -15.02 -14.52 -0.83
C ASN A 98 -14.25 -15.00 -2.09
N LYS A 99 -13.09 -14.37 -2.37
CA LYS A 99 -12.26 -14.48 -3.60
C LYS A 99 -12.85 -13.86 -4.87
N ASP A 100 -14.05 -13.29 -4.82
CA ASP A 100 -14.59 -12.45 -5.89
C ASP A 100 -13.99 -11.03 -5.79
N ILE A 101 -13.19 -10.67 -6.79
CA ILE A 101 -12.52 -9.37 -6.87
C ILE A 101 -13.50 -8.24 -7.19
N SER A 102 -14.63 -8.52 -7.86
CA SER A 102 -15.61 -7.49 -8.22
C SER A 102 -16.18 -6.75 -7.00
N VAL A 103 -16.33 -7.48 -5.88
CA VAL A 103 -16.76 -6.93 -4.58
C VAL A 103 -15.79 -5.85 -4.05
N CYS A 104 -14.51 -5.95 -4.39
CA CYS A 104 -13.44 -5.02 -3.97
C CYS A 104 -13.19 -3.86 -4.93
N LEU A 105 -13.70 -3.94 -6.16
CA LEU A 105 -13.62 -2.85 -7.15
C LEU A 105 -14.74 -1.82 -7.01
N ALA A 106 -15.76 -2.09 -6.19
CA ALA A 106 -16.82 -1.14 -5.87
C ALA A 106 -16.27 0.12 -5.16
N GLU A 107 -16.90 1.26 -5.39
CA GLU A 107 -16.50 2.53 -4.76
C GLU A 107 -16.58 2.46 -3.22
N GLY A 108 -15.70 3.21 -2.56
CA GLY A 108 -15.58 3.22 -1.10
C GLY A 108 -15.00 1.94 -0.47
N ARG A 109 -14.47 1.00 -1.26
CA ARG A 109 -13.76 -0.19 -0.75
C ARG A 109 -12.32 0.17 -0.32
N PRO A 110 -11.74 -0.53 0.69
CA PRO A 110 -10.38 -0.25 1.16
C PRO A 110 -9.25 -0.57 0.17
N GLY A 111 -9.58 -1.22 -0.95
CA GLY A 111 -8.64 -1.54 -2.03
C GLY A 111 -9.08 -2.73 -2.88
N PRO A 112 -8.46 -2.93 -4.05
CA PRO A 112 -8.95 -3.85 -5.08
C PRO A 112 -8.66 -5.33 -4.81
N SER A 113 -7.81 -5.67 -3.82
CA SER A 113 -7.32 -7.04 -3.63
C SER A 113 -8.11 -7.79 -2.56
N CYS A 114 -8.53 -9.02 -2.85
CA CYS A 114 -9.22 -9.89 -1.89
C CYS A 114 -8.24 -10.76 -1.10
N CYS A 115 -7.86 -10.34 0.11
CA CYS A 115 -6.97 -11.08 1.01
C CYS A 115 -7.72 -11.58 2.25
N ASN A 116 -7.70 -12.90 2.51
CA ASN A 116 -8.40 -13.54 3.64
C ASN A 116 -9.88 -13.12 3.77
N ASN A 117 -10.61 -13.11 2.66
CA ASN A 117 -11.99 -12.61 2.55
C ASN A 117 -12.17 -11.15 3.02
N LYS A 118 -11.17 -10.29 2.86
CA LYS A 118 -11.28 -8.84 3.04
C LYS A 118 -10.70 -8.10 1.83
N CYS A 119 -11.34 -7.01 1.45
CA CYS A 119 -10.78 -6.09 0.46
C CYS A 119 -9.69 -5.22 1.10
N VAL A 120 -8.50 -5.22 0.51
CA VAL A 120 -7.32 -4.47 0.97
C VAL A 120 -6.59 -3.84 -0.21
N ASN A 121 -5.81 -2.78 0.05
CA ASN A 121 -4.89 -2.22 -0.92
C ASN A 121 -3.46 -2.72 -0.66
N VAL A 122 -3.02 -3.69 -1.47
CA VAL A 122 -1.67 -4.27 -1.40
C VAL A 122 -0.54 -3.27 -1.67
N THR A 123 -0.83 -2.07 -2.20
CA THR A 123 0.22 -1.07 -2.45
C THR A 123 0.62 -0.26 -1.21
N ILE A 124 -0.17 -0.34 -0.12
CA ILE A 124 0.01 0.42 1.12
C ILE A 124 -0.21 -0.38 2.42
N ASP A 125 -0.88 -1.54 2.38
CA ASP A 125 -1.07 -2.39 3.56
C ASP A 125 0.22 -3.14 3.92
N SER A 126 0.84 -2.77 5.05
CA SER A 126 2.07 -3.39 5.56
C SER A 126 1.92 -4.87 5.95
N ASN A 127 0.71 -5.43 6.02
CA ASN A 127 0.47 -6.87 6.26
C ASN A 127 0.18 -7.67 4.99
N ASN A 128 -0.02 -6.99 3.86
CA ASN A 128 -0.35 -7.58 2.55
C ASN A 128 0.40 -6.86 1.42
N CYS A 129 1.65 -6.45 1.64
CA CYS A 129 2.38 -5.55 0.75
C CYS A 129 2.79 -6.25 -0.54
N GLY A 130 2.33 -5.77 -1.69
CA GLY A 130 2.50 -6.40 -3.00
C GLY A 130 1.71 -7.71 -3.20
N ALA A 131 1.48 -8.48 -2.14
CA ALA A 131 0.73 -9.74 -2.15
C ALA A 131 0.09 -10.05 -0.78
N CYS A 132 -1.01 -10.80 -0.79
CA CYS A 132 -1.68 -11.23 0.43
C CYS A 132 -0.74 -12.00 1.37
N LYS A 133 -0.80 -11.68 2.67
CA LYS A 133 0.07 -12.21 3.75
C LYS A 133 1.57 -11.88 3.62
N ASN A 134 1.98 -11.04 2.66
CA ASN A 134 3.35 -10.52 2.63
C ASN A 134 3.46 -9.35 3.62
N LYS A 135 3.94 -9.63 4.84
CA LYS A 135 4.07 -8.63 5.89
C LYS A 135 5.47 -8.01 5.88
N CYS A 136 5.54 -6.68 5.80
CA CYS A 136 6.79 -5.93 5.94
C CYS A 136 7.37 -6.09 7.35
N LYS A 137 8.71 -5.97 7.48
CA LYS A 137 9.35 -6.01 8.80
C LYS A 137 8.95 -4.78 9.62
N TYR A 138 9.17 -4.85 10.94
CA TYR A 138 8.77 -3.81 11.89
C TYR A 138 9.30 -2.39 11.54
N THR A 139 10.46 -2.31 10.89
CA THR A 139 11.12 -1.05 10.47
C THR A 139 10.85 -0.68 9.00
N GLU A 140 9.98 -1.41 8.30
CA GLU A 140 9.66 -1.22 6.88
C GLU A 140 8.21 -0.75 6.73
N ALA A 141 7.96 0.15 5.77
CA ALA A 141 6.63 0.54 5.33
C ALA A 141 6.32 -0.04 3.96
N CYS A 142 5.03 -0.25 3.65
CA CYS A 142 4.63 -0.63 2.30
C CYS A 142 4.50 0.62 1.42
N CYS A 143 5.38 0.75 0.44
CA CYS A 143 5.34 1.83 -0.55
C CYS A 143 5.21 1.24 -1.94
N SER A 144 4.08 1.51 -2.60
CA SER A 144 3.79 1.02 -3.97
C SER A 144 3.85 -0.51 -4.12
N GLY A 145 3.65 -1.26 -3.02
CA GLY A 145 3.74 -2.72 -2.99
C GLY A 145 5.14 -3.29 -2.68
N GLU A 146 6.14 -2.43 -2.45
CA GLU A 146 7.48 -2.81 -1.96
C GLU A 146 7.59 -2.50 -0.45
N CYS A 147 8.14 -3.42 0.33
CA CYS A 147 8.50 -3.15 1.72
C CYS A 147 9.84 -2.40 1.77
N VAL A 148 9.80 -1.12 2.13
CA VAL A 148 10.98 -0.23 2.12
C VAL A 148 11.28 0.31 3.52
N ASN A 149 12.56 0.45 3.84
CA ASN A 149 12.98 1.02 5.13
C ASN A 149 13.05 2.55 5.01
N LEU A 150 12.04 3.24 5.56
CA LEU A 150 11.93 4.70 5.49
C LEU A 150 13.08 5.43 6.19
N SER A 151 13.81 4.77 7.11
CA SER A 151 14.91 5.39 7.84
C SER A 151 16.21 5.50 7.03
N PHE A 152 16.35 4.73 5.95
CA PHE A 152 17.61 4.59 5.20
C PHE A 152 17.46 4.54 3.66
N ASP A 153 16.28 4.25 3.10
CA ASP A 153 16.10 4.30 1.64
C ASP A 153 15.97 5.76 1.17
N LYS A 154 17.02 6.25 0.50
CA LYS A 154 17.09 7.58 -0.14
C LYS A 154 15.99 7.88 -1.16
N ARG A 155 15.19 6.89 -1.61
CA ARG A 155 14.01 7.07 -2.48
C ARG A 155 12.71 7.27 -1.69
N HIS A 156 12.67 6.85 -0.43
CA HIS A 156 11.48 6.83 0.44
C HIS A 156 11.82 7.37 1.85
N CYS A 157 12.66 8.40 1.94
CA CYS A 157 13.21 8.85 3.22
C CYS A 157 12.14 9.50 4.10
N GLY A 158 11.89 8.93 5.28
CA GLY A 158 10.85 9.36 6.23
C GLY A 158 9.40 9.10 5.79
N ARG A 159 9.12 9.03 4.48
CA ARG A 159 7.81 8.68 3.90
C ARG A 159 7.95 8.14 2.48
N CYS A 160 6.96 7.37 2.02
CA CYS A 160 6.93 6.86 0.65
C CYS A 160 7.13 7.97 -0.41
N ASN A 161 7.98 7.69 -1.41
CA ASN A 161 8.28 8.56 -2.54
C ASN A 161 8.94 9.91 -2.19
N ASN A 162 9.39 10.10 -0.94
CA ASN A 162 10.21 11.25 -0.58
C ASN A 162 11.69 10.96 -0.87
N ARG A 163 12.13 11.31 -2.07
CA ARG A 163 13.49 11.07 -2.54
C ARG A 163 14.43 12.22 -2.14
N CYS A 164 15.56 11.88 -1.53
CA CYS A 164 16.65 12.83 -1.27
C CYS A 164 17.32 13.30 -2.56
N MET A 165 17.98 14.45 -2.51
CA MET A 165 18.70 15.03 -3.66
C MET A 165 19.74 14.05 -4.24
N PRO A 166 20.10 14.15 -5.53
CA PRO A 166 21.18 13.34 -6.10
C PRO A 166 22.49 13.50 -5.31
N GLY A 167 23.02 12.40 -4.79
CA GLY A 167 24.21 12.39 -3.91
C GLY A 167 23.90 12.45 -2.41
N GLY A 168 22.70 12.90 -2.03
CA GLY A 168 22.26 12.94 -0.64
C GLY A 168 21.97 11.56 -0.04
N TYR A 169 22.03 11.49 1.28
CA TYR A 169 21.84 10.27 2.07
C TYR A 169 20.57 10.35 2.94
N CYS A 170 20.06 9.19 3.38
CA CYS A 170 18.93 9.11 4.28
C CYS A 170 19.38 8.43 5.58
N ILE A 171 19.24 9.13 6.71
CA ILE A 171 19.57 8.61 8.04
C ILE A 171 18.43 9.03 8.99
N TYR A 172 17.95 8.08 9.81
CA TYR A 172 16.81 8.26 10.73
C TYR A 172 15.54 8.84 10.08
N GLY A 173 15.36 8.67 8.77
CA GLY A 173 14.21 9.17 8.02
C GLY A 173 14.30 10.64 7.60
N MET A 174 15.49 11.24 7.72
CA MET A 174 15.79 12.59 7.27
C MET A 174 16.86 12.55 6.18
N CYS A 175 16.67 13.35 5.14
CA CYS A 175 17.68 13.54 4.11
C CYS A 175 18.81 14.42 4.66
N ASP A 176 20.05 13.99 4.44
CA ASP A 176 21.26 14.75 4.76
C ASP A 176 21.36 15.15 6.25
N TYR A 177 20.92 14.25 7.14
CA TYR A 177 20.95 14.39 8.60
C TYR A 177 22.39 14.48 9.15
N ALA A 178 22.71 15.59 9.81
CA ALA A 178 24.04 15.92 10.33
C ALA A 178 24.40 15.22 11.65
#